data_AF-A0A1B6DGD6-F1
#
_entry.id   AF-A0A1B6DGD6-F1
#
_cell.length_a   1.000
_cell.length_b   1.000
_cell.length_c   1.000
_cell.angle_alpha   90.00
_cell.angle_beta   90.00
_cell.angle_gamma   90.00
#
_symmetry.space_group_name_H-M   'P 1'
#
loop_
_entity.id
_entity.type
_entity.pdbx_description
1 polymer ?
#
loop_
_entity_poly.entity_id
_entity_poly.type
_entity_poly.pdbx_seq_one_letter_code
_entity_poly.pdbx_strand_id
1 'polypeptide(L)'
;MIIIPLFSDQWKNSRQAEAAGFGLTLDFDNITRTSLIWAVNEVITNKQYGEAARKSSKILQDNPMKPLETAVYWIEYVISHKSDLQYMRSAALVLSWYEYFLIDVAVVLIIGLGISLYLLYKTLHLTYICMQSLNLNGIFQTN
;
A
#
# COMPACT_ATOMS: atom_id res chain seq x y z
N MET A 1 3.57 -7.07 23.82
CA MET A 1 4.04 -6.96 22.41
C MET A 1 4.70 -5.60 22.25
N ILE A 2 5.83 -5.51 21.56
CA ILE A 2 6.44 -4.22 21.19
C ILE A 2 6.06 -3.95 19.73
N ILE A 3 5.59 -2.73 19.45
CA ILE A 3 5.01 -2.37 18.15
C ILE A 3 5.75 -1.14 17.62
N ILE A 4 6.24 -1.21 16.39
CA ILE A 4 6.93 -0.10 15.73
C ILE A 4 6.17 0.16 14.42
N PRO A 5 5.14 1.03 14.44
CA PRO A 5 4.30 1.25 13.28
C PRO A 5 5.08 2.01 12.20
N LEU A 6 5.04 1.48 10.97
CA LEU A 6 5.70 2.11 9.82
C LEU A 6 4.70 2.84 8.91
N PHE A 7 3.56 2.21 8.64
CA PHE A 7 2.54 2.77 7.74
C PHE A 7 1.16 2.17 7.97
N SER A 8 0.13 2.88 7.48
CA SER A 8 -1.25 2.39 7.36
C SER A 8 -1.91 1.98 8.70
N ASP A 9 -2.43 0.76 8.77
CA ASP A 9 -3.27 0.23 9.83
C ASP A 9 -2.50 -0.05 11.13
N GLN A 10 -1.18 -0.18 11.05
CA GLN A 10 -0.32 -0.44 12.20
C GLN A 10 -0.48 0.62 13.29
N TRP A 11 -0.68 1.89 12.94
CA TRP A 11 -0.94 2.99 13.89
C TRP A 11 -2.25 2.83 14.67
N LYS A 12 -3.27 2.24 14.04
CA LYS A 12 -4.54 1.96 14.68
C LYS A 12 -4.45 0.69 15.53
N ASN A 13 -3.73 -0.33 15.04
CA ASN A 13 -3.52 -1.58 15.75
C ASN A 13 -2.64 -1.38 17.00
N SER A 14 -1.64 -0.50 16.93
CA SER A 14 -0.76 -0.17 18.05
C SER A 14 -1.55 0.47 19.20
N ARG A 15 -2.34 1.51 18.90
CA ARG A 15 -3.23 2.16 19.87
C ARG A 15 -4.25 1.21 20.48
N GLN A 16 -4.80 0.29 19.69
CA GLN A 16 -5.72 -0.74 20.21
C GLN A 16 -5.01 -1.72 21.16
N ALA A 17 -3.79 -2.16 20.82
CA ALA A 17 -3.02 -3.05 21.66
C ALA A 17 -2.59 -2.38 22.99
N GLU A 18 -2.23 -1.10 22.95
CA GLU A 18 -1.96 -0.28 24.14
C GLU A 18 -3.21 -0.08 24.99
N ALA A 19 -4.34 0.29 24.38
CA ALA A 19 -5.61 0.45 25.09
C ALA A 19 -6.08 -0.87 25.74
N ALA A 20 -5.79 -2.00 25.11
CA ALA A 20 -6.05 -3.33 25.67
C ALA A 20 -4.98 -3.78 26.68
N GLY A 21 -3.91 -3.01 26.88
CA GLY A 21 -2.88 -3.22 27.88
C GLY A 21 -1.84 -4.31 27.57
N PHE A 22 -1.85 -4.87 26.35
CA PHE A 22 -0.91 -5.93 25.96
C PHE A 22 0.15 -5.45 24.95
N GLY A 23 0.06 -4.21 24.49
CA GLY A 23 0.99 -3.58 23.56
C GLY A 23 1.76 -2.43 24.20
N LEU A 24 2.97 -2.19 23.68
CA LEU A 24 3.79 -1.00 23.93
C LEU A 24 4.30 -0.52 22.57
N THR A 25 4.03 0.73 22.21
CA THR A 25 4.44 1.30 20.92
C THR A 25 5.73 2.09 21.08
N LEU A 26 6.66 1.89 20.14
CA LEU A 26 7.81 2.76 19.95
C LEU A 26 7.62 3.55 18.66
N ASP A 27 7.89 4.84 18.72
CA ASP A 27 7.89 5.69 17.53
C ASP A 27 9.07 5.33 16.63
N PHE A 28 8.78 5.02 15.36
CA PHE A 28 9.80 4.68 14.38
C PHE A 28 10.79 5.83 14.17
N ASP A 29 10.31 7.08 14.17
CA ASP A 29 11.13 8.25 13.87
C ASP A 29 12.11 8.58 15.01
N ASN A 30 11.89 8.05 16.22
CA ASN A 30 12.66 8.36 17.42
C ASN A 30 13.15 7.10 18.16
N ILE A 31 13.29 5.97 17.45
CA ILE A 31 13.77 4.74 18.05
C ILE A 31 15.29 4.75 18.24
N THR A 32 15.72 4.47 19.46
CA THR A 32 17.14 4.35 19.84
C THR A 32 17.43 2.99 20.47
N ARG A 33 18.71 2.59 20.51
CA ARG A 33 19.15 1.38 21.21
C ARG A 33 18.63 1.34 22.66
N THR A 34 18.70 2.47 23.36
CA THR A 34 18.24 2.59 24.75
C THR A 34 16.73 2.40 24.86
N SER A 35 15.94 3.05 24.00
CA SER A 35 14.48 2.89 23.99
C SER A 35 14.04 1.45 23.71
N LEU A 36 14.75 0.75 22.81
CA LEU A 36 14.44 -0.63 22.48
C LEU A 36 14.76 -1.58 23.64
N ILE A 37 15.92 -1.41 24.28
CA ILE A 37 16.29 -2.19 25.47
C ILE A 37 15.29 -1.96 26.60
N TRP A 38 14.89 -0.70 26.83
CA TRP A 38 13.86 -0.37 27.80
C TRP A 38 12.53 -1.07 27.49
N ALA A 39 12.04 -0.97 26.26
CA ALA A 39 10.78 -1.58 25.86
C ALA A 39 10.76 -3.11 26.03
N VAL A 40 11.88 -3.78 25.69
CA VAL A 40 12.03 -5.22 25.93
C VAL A 40 11.96 -5.54 27.42
N ASN A 41 12.74 -4.85 28.24
CA ASN A 41 12.76 -5.08 29.69
C ASN A 41 11.39 -4.82 30.33
N GLU A 42 10.71 -3.75 29.91
CA GLU A 42 9.36 -3.41 30.38
C GLU A 42 8.37 -4.53 30.06
N VAL A 43 8.29 -4.97 28.80
CA VAL A 43 7.30 -5.97 28.36
C VAL A 43 7.54 -7.35 28.98
N ILE A 44 8.79 -7.75 29.24
CA ILE A 44 9.11 -9.07 29.83
C ILE A 44 9.02 -9.09 31.36
N THR A 45 9.27 -7.96 32.03
CA THR A 45 9.33 -7.88 33.49
C THR A 45 7.97 -7.53 34.09
N ASN A 46 7.24 -6.61 33.45
CA ASN A 46 5.92 -6.21 33.90
C ASN A 46 4.88 -7.26 33.48
N LYS A 47 4.33 -7.98 34.47
CA LYS A 47 3.35 -9.05 34.26
C LYS A 47 2.05 -8.57 33.60
N GLN A 48 1.72 -7.28 33.72
CA GLN A 48 0.49 -6.70 33.16
C GLN A 48 0.34 -7.02 31.67
N TYR A 49 1.41 -6.90 30.88
CA TYR A 49 1.35 -7.18 29.44
C TYR A 49 0.99 -8.63 29.15
N GLY A 50 1.58 -9.57 29.91
CA GLY A 50 1.30 -10.99 29.76
C GLY A 50 -0.10 -11.38 30.23
N GLU A 51 -0.58 -10.78 31.32
CA GLU A 51 -1.93 -10.99 31.83
C GLU A 51 -3.00 -10.42 30.89
N ALA A 52 -2.80 -9.20 30.39
CA ALA A 52 -3.65 -8.57 29.40
C ALA A 52 -3.67 -9.35 28.07
N ALA A 53 -2.52 -9.88 27.62
CA ALA A 53 -2.45 -10.72 26.43
C ALA A 53 -3.24 -12.03 26.63
N ARG A 54 -3.10 -12.69 27.78
CA ARG A 54 -3.88 -13.91 28.11
C ARG A 54 -5.37 -13.62 28.19
N LYS A 55 -5.77 -12.51 28.82
CA LYS A 55 -7.18 -12.07 28.88
C LYS A 55 -7.74 -11.84 27.48
N SER A 56 -7.04 -11.09 26.65
CA SER A 56 -7.44 -10.80 25.27
C SER A 56 -7.52 -12.08 24.43
N SER A 57 -6.58 -13.00 24.61
CA SER A 57 -6.60 -14.32 23.95
C SER A 57 -7.81 -15.15 24.36
N LYS A 58 -8.18 -15.19 25.64
CA LYS A 58 -9.39 -15.87 26.11
C LYS A 58 -10.65 -15.29 25.47
N ILE A 59 -10.79 -13.95 25.47
CA ILE A 59 -11.94 -13.27 24.85
C ILE A 59 -12.00 -13.58 23.35
N LEU A 60 -10.86 -13.53 22.65
CA LEU A 60 -10.80 -13.82 21.22
C LEU A 60 -11.17 -15.27 20.89
N GLN A 61 -10.85 -16.22 21.77
CA GLN A 61 -11.19 -17.64 21.60
C GLN A 61 -12.63 -17.95 22.03
N ASP A 62 -13.26 -17.07 22.80
CA ASP A 62 -14.63 -17.18 23.29
C ASP A 62 -15.65 -16.84 22.20
N ASN A 63 -15.65 -17.63 21.12
CA ASN A 63 -16.61 -17.52 20.03
C ASN A 63 -17.70 -18.61 20.18
N PRO A 64 -18.94 -18.31 19.74
CA PRO A 64 -20.05 -19.27 19.80
C PRO A 64 -19.83 -20.51 18.93
N MET A 65 -19.00 -20.40 17.89
CA MET A 65 -18.60 -21.50 17.00
C MET A 65 -17.08 -21.58 16.91
N LYS A 66 -16.54 -22.79 16.75
CA LYS A 66 -15.10 -22.96 16.56
C LYS A 66 -14.68 -22.31 15.23
N PRO A 67 -13.49 -21.68 15.15
CA PRO A 67 -13.04 -21.02 13.93
C PRO A 67 -13.10 -21.90 12.67
N LEU A 68 -12.81 -23.21 12.82
CA LEU A 68 -12.92 -24.17 11.73
C LEU A 68 -14.36 -24.36 11.24
N GLU A 69 -15.30 -24.52 12.16
CA GLU A 69 -16.73 -24.69 11.83
C GLU A 69 -17.28 -23.42 11.18
N THR A 70 -16.90 -22.25 11.69
CA THR A 70 -17.23 -20.96 11.07
C THR A 70 -16.68 -20.86 9.65
N ALA A 71 -15.44 -21.30 9.41
CA ALA A 71 -14.86 -21.31 8.07
C ALA A 71 -15.61 -22.25 7.11
N VAL A 72 -15.92 -23.48 7.56
CA VAL A 72 -16.71 -24.44 6.78
C VAL A 72 -18.07 -23.86 6.42
N TYR A 73 -18.77 -23.29 7.41
CA TYR A 73 -20.05 -22.64 7.21
C TYR A 73 -19.99 -21.55 6.12
N TRP A 74 -19.01 -20.63 6.20
CA TRP A 74 -18.90 -19.57 5.20
C TRP A 74 -18.53 -20.09 3.81
N ILE A 75 -17.72 -21.14 3.72
CA ILE A 75 -17.39 -21.80 2.44
C ILE A 75 -18.67 -22.40 1.83
N GLU A 76 -19.42 -23.18 2.61
CA GLU A 76 -20.69 -23.79 2.15
C GLU A 76 -21.71 -22.73 1.78
N TYR A 77 -21.80 -21.64 2.56
CA TYR A 77 -22.68 -20.50 2.30
C TYR A 77 -22.35 -19.84 0.96
N VAL A 78 -21.08 -19.56 0.70
CA VAL A 78 -20.63 -18.98 -0.58
C VAL A 78 -20.88 -19.94 -1.74
N ILE A 79 -20.67 -21.25 -1.55
CA ILE A 79 -20.89 -22.25 -2.59
C ILE A 79 -22.38 -22.41 -2.92
N SER A 80 -23.26 -22.33 -1.93
CA SER A 80 -24.71 -22.46 -2.10
C SER A 80 -25.36 -21.21 -2.70
N HIS A 81 -24.81 -20.02 -2.48
CA HIS A 81 -25.39 -18.73 -2.92
C HIS A 81 -24.53 -18.02 -3.99
N LYS A 82 -23.80 -18.78 -4.82
CA LYS A 82 -22.85 -18.26 -5.82
C LYS A 82 -23.44 -17.22 -6.78
N SER A 83 -24.73 -17.31 -7.12
CA SER A 83 -25.39 -16.36 -8.03
C SER A 83 -25.59 -14.98 -7.42
N ASP A 84 -25.80 -14.91 -6.11
CA ASP A 84 -26.25 -13.72 -5.39
C ASP A 84 -25.07 -12.98 -4.72
N LEU A 85 -23.95 -13.70 -4.51
CA LEU A 85 -22.71 -13.18 -3.93
C LEU A 85 -21.68 -12.78 -5.00
N GLN A 86 -22.11 -12.32 -6.17
CA GLN A 86 -21.19 -11.91 -7.24
C GLN A 86 -20.19 -10.83 -6.78
N TYR A 87 -20.58 -9.95 -5.85
CA TYR A 87 -19.70 -8.93 -5.26
C TYR A 87 -18.60 -9.49 -4.34
N MET A 88 -18.68 -10.74 -3.89
CA MET A 88 -17.61 -11.42 -3.13
C MET A 88 -16.58 -12.08 -4.06
N ARG A 89 -16.87 -12.18 -5.36
CA ARG A 89 -15.92 -12.69 -6.35
C ARG A 89 -15.04 -11.54 -6.82
N SER A 90 -13.73 -11.80 -6.93
CA SER A 90 -12.83 -10.83 -7.56
C SER A 90 -13.32 -10.55 -8.98
N ALA A 91 -13.52 -9.27 -9.31
CA ALA A 91 -13.90 -8.84 -10.66
C ALA A 91 -12.92 -9.36 -11.71
N ALA A 92 -11.64 -9.54 -11.34
CA ALA A 92 -10.60 -10.10 -12.19
C ALA A 92 -10.91 -11.50 -12.75
N LEU A 93 -11.77 -12.29 -12.08
CA LEU A 93 -12.14 -13.63 -12.55
C LEU A 93 -13.14 -13.61 -13.71
N VAL A 94 -13.78 -12.48 -13.97
CA VAL A 94 -14.81 -12.31 -15.01
C VAL A 94 -14.32 -11.41 -16.15
N LEU A 95 -13.21 -10.70 -15.95
CA LEU A 95 -12.59 -9.86 -16.98
C LEU A 95 -11.93 -10.70 -18.07
N SER A 96 -12.00 -10.20 -19.29
CA SER A 96 -11.18 -10.73 -20.38
C SER A 96 -9.71 -10.45 -20.14
N TRP A 97 -8.81 -11.25 -20.71
CA TRP A 97 -7.37 -11.12 -20.47
C TRP A 97 -6.84 -9.71 -20.78
N TYR A 98 -7.36 -9.03 -21.81
CA TYR A 98 -6.93 -7.68 -22.18
C TYR A 98 -7.46 -6.58 -21.25
N GLU A 99 -8.64 -6.77 -20.63
CA GLU A 99 -9.17 -5.85 -19.60
C GLU A 99 -8.41 -6.03 -18.30
N TYR A 100 -8.07 -7.28 -17.95
CA TYR A 100 -7.24 -7.59 -16.78
C TYR A 100 -5.87 -6.92 -16.87
N PHE A 101 -5.27 -6.90 -18.06
CA PHE A 101 -3.98 -6.22 -18.31
C PHE A 101 -4.12 -4.72 -18.63
N LEU A 102 -5.33 -4.15 -18.61
CA LEU A 102 -5.61 -2.73 -18.92
C LEU A 102 -4.92 -2.25 -20.22
N ILE A 103 -5.03 -3.07 -21.28
CA ILE A 103 -4.35 -2.80 -22.56
C ILE A 103 -4.81 -1.47 -23.17
N ASP A 104 -6.08 -1.12 -23.01
CA ASP A 104 -6.65 0.15 -23.44
C ASP A 104 -5.97 1.35 -22.75
N VAL A 105 -5.80 1.29 -21.44
CA VAL A 105 -5.09 2.32 -20.66
C VAL A 105 -3.61 2.41 -21.07
N ALA A 106 -2.95 1.27 -21.25
CA ALA A 106 -1.56 1.22 -21.69
C ALA A 106 -1.37 1.90 -23.06
N VAL A 107 -2.27 1.64 -24.02
CA VAL A 107 -2.25 2.26 -25.35
C VAL A 107 -2.42 3.78 -25.25
N VAL A 108 -3.37 4.27 -24.45
CA VAL A 108 -3.58 5.71 -24.23
C VAL A 108 -2.32 6.37 -23.64
N LEU A 109 -1.69 5.73 -22.65
CA LEU A 109 -0.44 6.24 -22.04
C LEU A 109 0.72 6.27 -23.03
N ILE A 110 0.90 5.22 -23.84
CA ILE A 110 1.97 5.15 -24.85
C ILE A 110 1.77 6.23 -25.92
N ILE A 111 0.55 6.42 -26.41
CA ILE A 111 0.24 7.46 -27.40
C ILE A 111 0.48 8.85 -26.80
N GLY A 112 -0.01 9.10 -25.58
CA GLY A 112 0.20 10.36 -24.89
C GLY A 112 1.69 10.69 -24.69
N LEU A 113 2.49 9.70 -24.29
CA LEU A 113 3.93 9.84 -24.16
C LEU A 113 4.62 10.06 -25.52
N GLY A 114 4.19 9.35 -26.56
CA GLY A 114 4.71 9.53 -27.92
C GLY A 114 4.46 10.94 -28.47
N ILE A 115 3.24 11.46 -28.27
CA ILE A 115 2.88 12.83 -28.68
C ILE A 115 3.70 13.87 -27.90
N SER A 116 3.84 13.71 -26.58
CA SER A 116 4.61 14.65 -25.76
C SER A 116 6.09 14.69 -26.17
N LEU A 117 6.70 13.52 -26.41
CA LEU A 117 8.07 13.41 -26.92
C LEU A 117 8.22 14.00 -28.33
N TYR A 118 7.26 13.76 -29.22
CA TYR A 118 7.27 14.33 -30.58
C TYR A 118 7.20 15.86 -30.55
N LEU A 119 6.31 16.44 -29.72
CA LEU A 119 6.20 17.88 -29.55
C LEU A 119 7.47 18.48 -28.97
N LEU A 120 8.08 17.84 -27.96
CA LEU A 120 9.36 18.24 -27.38
C LEU A 120 10.49 18.22 -28.42
N TYR A 121 10.58 17.15 -29.21
CA TYR A 121 11.56 17.06 -30.28
C TYR A 121 11.37 18.18 -31.30
N LYS A 122 10.12 18.45 -31.72
CA LYS A 122 9.80 19.47 -32.71
C LYS A 122 10.14 20.88 -32.22
N THR A 123 9.86 21.20 -30.95
CA THR A 123 10.21 22.51 -30.39
C THR A 123 11.73 22.69 -30.29
N LEU A 124 12.46 21.68 -29.80
CA LEU A 124 13.93 21.70 -29.75
C LEU A 124 14.57 21.81 -31.13
N HIS A 125 14.05 21.11 -32.13
CA HIS A 125 14.54 21.19 -33.49
C HIS A 125 14.27 22.57 -34.12
N LEU A 126 13.09 23.15 -33.87
CA LEU A 126 12.76 24.49 -34.35
C LEU A 126 13.64 25.56 -33.69
N THR A 127 13.89 25.46 -32.37
CA THR A 127 14.81 26.39 -31.69
C THR A 127 16.24 26.22 -32.17
N TYR A 128 16.69 24.99 -32.46
CA TYR A 128 18.00 24.73 -33.06
C TYR A 128 18.15 25.40 -34.43
N ILE A 129 17.19 25.22 -35.35
CA ILE A 129 17.18 25.89 -36.66
C ILE A 129 17.17 27.41 -36.49
N CYS A 130 16.34 27.92 -35.57
CA CYS A 130 16.26 29.36 -35.31
C CYS A 130 17.62 29.93 -34.86
N MET A 131 18.28 29.28 -33.90
CA MET A 131 19.63 29.66 -33.44
C MET A 131 20.67 29.62 -34.58
N GLN A 132 20.62 28.60 -35.45
CA GLN A 132 21.53 28.50 -36.59
C GLN A 132 21.32 29.65 -37.59
N SER A 133 20.06 30.00 -37.87
CA SER A 133 19.72 31.09 -38.79
C SER A 133 20.14 32.47 -38.25
N LEU A 134 19.99 32.72 -36.95
CA LEU A 134 20.46 33.94 -36.28
C LEU A 134 22.00 34.04 -36.26
N ASN A 135 22.70 32.92 -36.04
CA ASN A 135 24.17 32.89 -36.08
C ASN A 135 24.72 33.18 -37.49
N LEU A 136 24.08 32.64 -38.54
CA LEU A 136 24.45 32.92 -39.93
C LEU A 136 24.21 34.40 -40.30
N ASN A 137 23.04 34.96 -39.96
CA ASN A 137 22.72 36.36 -40.24
C ASN A 137 23.63 37.36 -39.50
N GLY A 138 24.07 37.03 -38.29
CA GLY A 138 25.05 37.83 -37.55
C GLY A 138 26.43 37.91 -38.21
N ILE A 139 26.85 36.85 -38.91
CA ILE A 139 28.12 36.81 -39.66
C ILE A 139 28.04 37.62 -40.96
N PHE A 140 26.86 37.71 -41.59
CA PHE A 140 26.66 38.46 -42.83
C PHE A 140 26.49 39.99 -42.63
N GLN A 141 26.20 40.46 -41.41
CA GLN A 141 26.10 41.90 -41.11
C GLN A 141 27.43 42.57 -40.67
N THR A 142 28.51 41.80 -40.48
CA THR A 142 29.82 42.31 -40.03
C THR A 142 30.87 42.45 -41.14
N ASN A 143 30.50 42.30 -42.41
CA ASN A 143 31.33 42.61 -43.59
C ASN A 143 30.71 43.75 -44.39
#